data_AF-A0A2V8IKF0-F1
#
_entry.id   AF-A0A2V8IKF0-F1
#
_cell.length_a   1.000
_cell.length_b   1.000
_cell.length_c   1.000
_cell.angle_alpha   90.00
_cell.angle_beta   90.00
_cell.angle_gamma   90.00
#
_symmetry.space_group_name_H-M   'P 1'
#
loop_
_entity.id
_entity.type
_entity.pdbx_description
1 polymer ?
#
loop_
_entity_poly.entity_id
_entity_poly.type
_entity_poly.pdbx_seq_one_letter_code
_entity_poly.pdbx_strand_id
1 'polypeptide(L)'
;MVKKLIAPACLFLALTTLLAIEKEPFGEYKARRERLAARIKGNVLVLRAAPDQELVKYQQERNFYYLTGFDQPGAILLLDAVSDPP
;
A
#
# COMPACT_ATOMS: atom_id res chain seq x y z
N MET A 1 16.69 -43.54 -9.91
CA MET A 1 15.45 -42.82 -10.29
C MET A 1 15.25 -41.50 -9.55
N VAL A 2 15.83 -41.30 -8.36
CA VAL A 2 15.67 -40.09 -7.53
C VAL A 2 16.29 -38.82 -8.15
N LYS A 3 17.47 -38.91 -8.78
CA LYS A 3 18.14 -37.75 -9.42
C LYS A 3 17.32 -37.04 -10.51
N LYS A 4 16.40 -37.76 -11.19
CA LYS A 4 15.56 -37.19 -12.25
C LYS A 4 14.38 -36.37 -11.73
N LEU A 5 14.03 -36.49 -10.44
CA LEU A 5 12.99 -35.68 -9.79
C LEU A 5 13.53 -34.43 -9.09
N ILE A 6 14.85 -34.34 -8.86
CA ILE A 6 15.46 -33.20 -8.16
C ILE A 6 15.42 -31.94 -9.02
N ALA A 7 15.74 -32.05 -10.32
CA ALA A 7 15.74 -30.93 -11.24
C ALA A 7 14.37 -30.23 -11.41
N PRO A 8 13.24 -30.94 -11.65
CA PRO A 8 11.93 -30.31 -11.73
C PRO A 8 11.45 -29.77 -10.37
N ALA A 9 11.81 -30.42 -9.26
CA ALA A 9 11.48 -29.92 -7.92
C ALA A 9 12.20 -28.61 -7.59
N CYS A 10 13.49 -28.47 -7.95
CA CYS A 10 14.22 -27.21 -7.81
C CYS A 10 13.66 -26.10 -8.71
N LEU A 11 13.22 -26.43 -9.94
CA LEU A 11 12.61 -25.46 -10.84
C LEU A 11 11.26 -24.95 -10.32
N PHE A 12 10.44 -25.83 -9.75
CA PHE A 12 9.16 -25.44 -9.15
C PHE A 12 9.34 -24.54 -7.92
N LEU A 13 10.36 -24.80 -7.10
CA LEU A 13 10.70 -23.99 -5.93
C LEU A 13 11.25 -22.60 -6.31
N ALA A 14 11.90 -22.48 -7.47
CA ALA A 14 12.40 -21.21 -7.98
C ALA A 14 11.29 -20.33 -8.60
N LEU A 15 10.16 -20.91 -9.03
CA LEU A 15 9.04 -20.14 -9.57
C LEU A 15 8.22 -19.43 -8.48
N THR A 16 8.20 -19.95 -7.25
CA THR A 16 7.40 -19.35 -6.16
C THR A 16 8.00 -18.05 -5.64
N THR A 17 9.30 -17.82 -5.79
CA THR A 17 9.96 -16.56 -5.40
C THR A 17 9.57 -15.38 -6.31
N LEU A 18 8.97 -15.65 -7.48
CA LEU A 18 8.46 -14.62 -8.38
C LEU A 18 7.12 -14.03 -7.93
N LEU A 19 6.45 -14.63 -6.94
CA LEU A 19 5.30 -14.04 -6.27
C LEU A 19 5.79 -13.02 -5.22
N ALA A 20 6.45 -11.96 -5.70
CA ALA A 20 6.80 -10.83 -4.86
C ALA A 20 5.53 -10.14 -4.35
N ILE A 21 5.58 -9.60 -3.13
CA ILE A 21 4.55 -8.67 -2.65
C ILE A 21 4.69 -7.40 -3.48
N GLU A 22 3.87 -7.31 -4.52
CA GLU A 22 3.78 -6.12 -5.34
C GLU A 22 3.02 -5.03 -4.61
N LYS A 23 3.38 -3.79 -4.91
CA LYS A 23 2.58 -2.65 -4.49
C LYS A 23 1.20 -2.78 -5.11
N GLU A 24 0.17 -2.51 -4.33
CA GLU A 24 -1.18 -2.62 -4.86
C GLU A 24 -1.42 -1.67 -6.05
N PRO A 25 -2.30 -2.06 -6.99
CA PRO A 25 -2.65 -1.20 -8.11
C PRO A 25 -3.15 0.17 -7.62
N PHE A 26 -2.77 1.24 -8.32
CA PHE A 26 -3.18 2.61 -7.94
C PHE A 26 -4.71 2.78 -7.84
N GLY A 27 -5.47 2.01 -8.63
CA GLY A 27 -6.94 2.00 -8.59
C GLY A 27 -7.52 1.59 -7.23
N GLU A 28 -6.87 0.67 -6.51
CA GLU A 28 -7.35 0.20 -5.20
C GLU A 28 -7.27 1.30 -4.15
N TYR A 29 -6.19 2.09 -4.14
CA TYR A 29 -6.06 3.23 -3.25
C TYR A 29 -7.12 4.30 -3.54
N LYS A 30 -7.46 4.56 -4.81
CA LYS A 30 -8.57 5.45 -5.20
C LYS A 30 -9.90 4.93 -4.64
N ALA A 31 -10.21 3.65 -4.87
CA ALA A 31 -11.45 3.04 -4.39
C ALA A 31 -11.57 3.08 -2.86
N ARG A 32 -10.46 2.92 -2.11
CA ARG A 32 -10.44 3.08 -0.65
C ARG A 32 -10.79 4.50 -0.22
N ARG A 33 -10.22 5.51 -0.87
CA ARG A 33 -10.52 6.93 -0.60
C ARG A 33 -11.97 7.27 -0.94
N GLU A 34 -12.52 6.75 -2.04
CA GLU A 34 -13.93 6.93 -2.40
C GLU A 34 -14.87 6.34 -1.35
N ARG A 35 -14.62 5.10 -0.90
CA ARG A 35 -15.38 4.48 0.19
C ARG A 35 -15.30 5.27 1.48
N LEU A 36 -14.13 5.85 1.80
CA LEU A 36 -13.97 6.68 2.99
C LEU A 36 -14.70 8.02 2.86
N ALA A 37 -14.60 8.68 1.71
CA ALA A 37 -15.30 9.94 1.41
C ALA A 37 -16.82 9.79 1.60
N ALA A 38 -17.40 8.69 1.09
CA ALA A 38 -18.82 8.38 1.29
C ALA A 38 -19.22 8.20 2.77
N ARG A 39 -18.28 7.76 3.62
CA ARG A 39 -18.54 7.54 5.06
C ARG A 39 -18.39 8.80 5.90
N ILE A 40 -17.50 9.70 5.52
CA ILE A 40 -17.27 10.96 6.25
C ILE A 40 -18.26 12.07 5.87
N LYS A 41 -19.16 11.83 4.89
CA LYS A 41 -20.39 12.63 4.62
C LYS A 41 -20.15 14.14 4.53
N GLY A 42 -19.35 14.60 3.57
CA GLY A 42 -19.13 16.04 3.42
C GLY A 42 -18.24 16.65 4.50
N ASN A 43 -17.33 15.88 5.10
CA ASN A 43 -16.27 16.40 5.95
C ASN A 43 -14.91 16.23 5.26
N VAL A 44 -13.92 16.95 5.75
CA VAL A 44 -12.53 16.84 5.28
C VAL A 44 -11.73 15.99 6.26
N LEU A 45 -10.91 15.08 5.72
CA LEU A 45 -9.94 14.31 6.48
C LEU A 45 -8.52 14.82 6.17
N VAL A 46 -7.74 15.04 7.22
CA VAL A 46 -6.30 15.33 7.14
C VAL A 46 -5.54 14.23 7.86
N LEU A 47 -4.65 13.54 7.14
CA LEU A 47 -3.74 12.53 7.71
C LEU A 47 -2.31 12.88 7.38
N ARG A 48 -1.42 12.81 8.36
CA ARG A 48 0.02 13.02 8.17
C ARG A 48 0.70 11.66 7.98
N ALA A 49 1.71 11.64 7.12
CA ALA A 49 2.66 10.54 7.09
C ALA A 49 3.37 10.41 8.45
N ALA A 50 3.90 9.22 8.74
CA ALA A 50 4.78 9.03 9.88
C ALA A 50 5.98 9.99 9.78
N PRO A 51 6.42 10.55 10.91
CA PRO A 51 7.65 11.33 10.95
C PRO A 51 8.85 10.42 10.70
N ASP A 52 9.90 10.97 10.11
CA ASP A 52 11.19 10.30 10.08
C ASP A 52 11.84 10.36 11.47
N GLN A 53 12.54 9.30 11.85
CA GLN A 53 13.21 9.18 13.15
C GLN A 53 14.62 8.64 12.93
N GLU A 54 15.60 9.34 13.48
CA GLU A 54 16.99 8.89 13.39
C GLU A 54 17.17 7.52 14.03
N LEU A 55 18.02 6.69 13.42
CA LEU A 55 18.39 5.37 13.91
C LEU A 55 17.23 4.35 14.00
N VAL A 56 16.05 4.67 13.47
CA VAL A 56 14.90 3.78 13.39
C VAL A 56 14.57 3.54 11.93
N LYS A 57 14.32 2.28 11.55
CA LYS A 57 13.82 1.98 10.21
C LYS A 57 12.44 2.62 10.05
N TYR A 58 12.29 3.45 9.02
CA TYR A 58 11.03 4.11 8.70
C TYR A 58 9.87 3.11 8.61
N GLN A 59 8.78 3.44 9.29
CA GLN A 59 7.50 2.72 9.21
C GLN A 59 6.38 3.74 9.08
N GLN A 60 5.63 3.63 7.99
CA GLN A 60 4.53 4.54 7.68
C GLN A 60 3.33 4.36 8.63
N GLU A 61 2.56 5.43 8.83
CA GLU A 61 1.29 5.36 9.53
C GLU A 61 0.32 4.48 8.72
N ARG A 62 -0.30 3.50 9.38
CA ARG A 62 -1.03 2.43 8.70
C ARG A 62 -2.22 2.95 7.89
N ASN A 63 -2.98 3.91 8.40
CA ASN A 63 -4.12 4.45 7.67
C ASN A 63 -3.66 5.30 6.47
N PHE A 64 -2.60 6.08 6.63
CA PHE A 64 -1.97 6.85 5.57
C PHE A 64 -1.49 5.93 4.44
N TYR A 65 -0.73 4.88 4.78
CA TYR A 65 -0.29 3.88 3.79
C TYR A 65 -1.47 3.15 3.16
N TYR A 66 -2.48 2.76 3.94
CA TYR A 66 -3.67 2.07 3.43
C TYR A 66 -4.43 2.89 2.38
N LEU A 67 -4.50 4.22 2.55
CA LEU A 67 -5.25 5.12 1.66
C LEU A 67 -4.44 5.66 0.47
N THR A 68 -3.11 5.61 0.54
CA THR A 68 -2.23 6.28 -0.44
C THR A 68 -1.21 5.35 -1.09
N GLY A 69 -0.78 4.29 -0.39
CA GLY A 69 0.40 3.52 -0.75
C GLY A 69 1.70 4.32 -0.72
N PHE A 70 1.70 5.53 -0.18
CA PHE A 70 2.87 6.40 -0.14
C PHE A 70 3.73 6.07 1.08
N ASP A 71 5.01 5.78 0.85
CA ASP A 71 5.92 5.19 1.85
C ASP A 71 7.17 6.05 2.07
N GLN A 72 7.01 7.37 2.00
CA GLN A 72 8.05 8.33 2.38
C GLN A 72 7.51 9.25 3.49
N PRO A 73 8.39 9.79 4.35
CA PRO A 73 8.00 10.78 5.35
C PRO A 73 7.64 12.12 4.72
N GLY A 74 7.11 13.04 5.54
CA GLY A 74 6.93 14.45 5.14
C GLY A 74 5.73 14.74 4.23
N ALA A 75 4.82 13.78 4.05
CA ALA A 75 3.60 13.96 3.27
C ALA A 75 2.35 14.18 4.14
N ILE A 76 1.35 14.81 3.54
CA ILE A 76 0.01 14.98 4.13
C ILE A 76 -1.03 14.56 3.09
N LEU A 77 -1.97 13.72 3.49
CA LEU A 77 -3.17 13.39 2.73
C LEU A 77 -4.26 14.37 3.16
N LEU A 78 -4.75 15.14 2.20
CA LEU A 78 -6.00 15.89 2.29
C LEU A 78 -7.05 15.14 1.48
N LEU A 79 -8.11 14.67 2.13
CA LEU A 79 -9.27 14.06 1.47
C LEU A 79 -10.47 14.97 1.68
N ASP A 80 -10.89 15.62 0.60
CA ASP A 80 -12.10 16.43 0.55
C ASP A 80 -13.28 15.57 0.09
N ALA A 81 -14.30 15.44 0.94
CA ALA A 81 -15.56 14.79 0.59
C ALA A 81 -16.73 15.79 0.50
N VAL A 82 -16.44 17.09 0.61
CA VAL A 82 -17.41 18.20 0.47
C VAL A 82 -17.58 18.55 -1.01
N SER A 83 -16.47 18.67 -1.72
CA SER A 83 -16.47 19.15 -3.10
C SER A 83 -16.70 18.01 -4.10
N ASP A 84 -17.39 18.32 -5.20
CA ASP A 84 -17.42 17.44 -6.34
C ASP A 84 -16.01 17.35 -6.96
N PRO A 85 -15.57 16.16 -7.39
CA PRO A 85 -14.30 16.01 -8.08
C PRO A 85 -14.31 16.84 -9.38
N PRO A 86 -13.18 17.47 -9.73
CA PRO A 86 -13.06 18.27 -10.95
C PRO A 86 -13.17 17.45 -12.24
#